data_AF-A0AAU9VW43-F1
#
_entry.id   AF-A0AAU9VW43-F1
#
_cell.length_a   1.000
_cell.length_b   1.000
_cell.length_c   1.000
_cell.angle_alpha   90.00
_cell.angle_beta   90.00
_cell.angle_gamma   90.00
#
_symmetry.space_group_name_H-M   'P 1'
#
loop_
_entity.id
_entity.type
_entity.pdbx_description
1 polymer ?
#
loop_
_entity_poly.entity_id
_entity_poly.type
_entity_poly.pdbx_seq_one_letter_code
_entity_poly.pdbx_strand_id
1 'polypeptide(L)'
;MVTASNSSGEAVVQYFSGQTDEQPDACGSFVRLNVYVTESPEDCELQCYLEDDCMSINIGVMGDKTYYCELSDSDHVVHPRDLENQKDVIYRSKSERTIPSGELTHRTDMSSGYYLFTVFCHARDRGIGIASLSATGLQTINDQSQTPSETVARTLYADEISCGLRCLQDEYCQSYNSKSDGNDAKKECQLSNQTKKSSPENLRRNPCSTYYHRRELCNNYAKGPANGIRPLWRVLSLSSILSSFQMIILSFSYADKRGWDSAHPAFSCKEILDSGHSKGDGEYWIDPEKSGNPLKVYCDMSRYSGGWLLVSNVEFGSPSSKVSVETSYRGIGKSHMVLQKSAMKELRRYLSFTQLRFHCHKKQGRTFHVVTASNSSGEAVVQYFSGQIDEQPDACGSFVRLTWDDNSKLADICKDWGRVSGEYLVGKWGHGEDQNRLYWYPVFKRNMYHLRVQLHNVDDLKKMECDDGSGHNVDTNGDFWRVFVR
;
A
#
# COMPACT_ATOMS: atom_id res chain seq x y z
N MET A 1 21.88 12.90 13.72
CA MET A 1 21.18 12.94 15.02
C MET A 1 20.93 14.38 15.36
N VAL A 2 19.68 14.83 15.38
CA VAL A 2 19.32 16.08 16.05
C VAL A 2 18.53 15.67 17.29
N THR A 3 19.21 15.59 18.42
CA THR A 3 18.57 15.56 19.73
C THR A 3 18.66 16.98 20.27
N ALA A 4 17.59 17.75 20.16
CA ALA A 4 17.52 19.06 20.79
C ALA A 4 17.22 18.87 22.29
N SER A 5 18.25 18.95 23.14
CA SER A 5 18.09 19.01 24.58
C SER A 5 17.64 20.42 24.99
N ASN A 6 16.47 20.56 25.60
CA ASN A 6 16.13 21.78 26.34
C ASN A 6 16.54 21.63 27.81
N SER A 7 16.76 22.77 28.46
CA SER A 7 17.38 22.95 29.79
C SER A 7 16.65 22.33 31.00
N SER A 8 15.62 21.51 30.80
CA SER A 8 14.83 20.85 31.86
C SER A 8 14.99 19.33 31.94
N GLY A 9 15.80 18.68 31.10
CA GLY A 9 16.14 17.25 31.26
C GLY A 9 15.04 16.25 30.92
N GLU A 10 13.88 16.68 30.42
CA GLU A 10 12.93 15.79 29.74
C GLU A 10 13.34 15.65 28.27
N ALA A 11 13.51 14.41 27.79
CA ALA A 11 13.74 14.15 26.38
C ALA A 11 12.49 14.60 25.61
N VAL A 12 12.59 15.74 24.92
CA VAL A 12 11.55 16.18 23.97
C VAL A 12 11.60 15.21 22.81
N VAL A 13 10.66 14.27 22.80
CA VAL A 13 10.53 13.32 21.70
C VAL A 13 9.58 13.91 20.67
N GLN A 14 10.09 14.02 19.45
CA GLN A 14 9.35 14.59 18.33
C GLN A 14 8.54 13.49 17.65
N TYR A 15 7.45 13.86 17.00
CA TYR A 15 6.53 13.01 16.28
C TYR A 15 6.18 13.67 14.96
N PHE A 16 6.15 12.91 13.87
CA PHE A 16 5.75 13.43 12.57
C PHE A 16 4.30 13.04 12.29
N SER A 17 3.39 14.02 12.35
CA SER A 17 1.95 13.78 12.40
C SER A 17 1.31 13.42 11.08
N GLY A 18 1.94 13.79 9.97
CA GLY A 18 1.38 13.61 8.63
C GLY A 18 -0.02 14.25 8.48
N GLN A 19 -0.38 15.24 9.31
CA GLN A 19 -1.71 15.84 9.27
C GLN A 19 -1.96 16.54 7.94
N THR A 20 -2.82 15.96 7.10
CA THR A 20 -3.34 16.60 5.89
C THR A 20 -4.48 17.56 6.25
N ASP A 21 -4.16 18.70 6.84
CA ASP A 21 -5.07 19.85 6.83
C ASP A 21 -5.00 20.49 5.43
N GLU A 22 -5.80 19.92 4.51
CA GLU A 22 -6.27 20.48 3.22
C GLU A 22 -5.27 21.10 2.23
N GLN A 23 -3.96 21.09 2.46
CA GLN A 23 -3.01 21.71 1.54
C GLN A 23 -2.02 20.68 0.98
N PRO A 24 -2.10 20.32 -0.31
CA PRO A 24 -1.09 19.48 -0.93
C PRO A 24 0.28 20.15 -0.84
N ASP A 25 1.33 19.34 -0.87
CA ASP A 25 2.70 19.83 -1.01
C ASP A 25 2.87 20.69 -2.28
N ALA A 26 4.06 21.27 -2.48
CA ALA A 26 4.34 22.10 -3.65
C ALA A 26 4.15 21.37 -5.02
N CYS A 27 3.92 20.05 -5.01
CA CYS A 27 3.78 19.19 -6.18
C CYS A 27 2.40 18.49 -6.28
N GLY A 28 1.48 18.63 -5.31
CA GLY A 28 0.15 18.00 -5.33
C GLY A 28 -0.02 16.69 -4.53
N SER A 29 0.96 16.24 -3.75
CA SER A 29 0.96 14.92 -3.06
C SER A 29 0.51 14.98 -1.60
N PHE A 30 -0.04 13.88 -1.09
CA PHE A 30 -0.43 13.66 0.31
C PHE A 30 0.60 12.76 1.02
N VAL A 31 0.91 13.06 2.28
CA VAL A 31 1.78 12.20 3.13
C VAL A 31 1.11 10.85 3.39
N ARG A 32 1.83 9.75 3.19
CA ARG A 32 1.37 8.38 3.45
C ARG A 32 2.06 7.81 4.69
N LEU A 33 1.24 7.23 5.58
CA LEU A 33 1.69 6.55 6.78
C LEU A 33 1.36 5.04 6.71
N ASN A 34 2.39 4.21 6.85
CA ASN A 34 2.29 2.75 6.94
C ASN A 34 2.54 2.30 8.38
N VAL A 35 1.54 1.70 9.02
CA VAL A 35 1.63 1.32 10.45
C VAL A 35 1.78 -0.20 10.59
N TYR A 36 2.75 -0.63 11.39
CA TYR A 36 2.85 -2.03 11.82
C TYR A 36 3.39 -2.13 13.25
N VAL A 37 3.32 -3.34 13.81
CA VAL A 37 3.72 -3.64 15.19
C VAL A 37 4.88 -4.64 15.16
N THR A 38 5.84 -4.44 16.05
CA THR A 38 7.01 -5.30 16.21
C THR A 38 7.35 -5.46 17.70
N GLU A 39 8.09 -6.51 18.02
CA GLU A 39 8.68 -6.76 19.34
C GLU A 39 10.03 -6.04 19.52
N SER A 40 10.57 -5.42 18.45
CA SER A 40 11.90 -4.82 18.39
C SER A 40 11.86 -3.42 17.76
N PRO A 41 12.31 -2.35 18.44
CA PRO A 41 12.33 -1.01 17.87
C PRO A 41 13.36 -0.88 16.73
N GLU A 42 14.35 -1.77 16.64
CA GLU A 42 15.30 -1.85 15.52
C GLU A 42 14.62 -2.36 14.24
N ASP A 43 13.59 -3.20 14.38
CA ASP A 43 12.82 -3.66 13.22
C ASP A 43 12.08 -2.49 12.57
N CYS A 44 11.71 -1.47 13.36
CA CYS A 44 11.11 -0.26 12.84
C CYS A 44 12.02 0.41 11.79
N GLU A 45 13.30 0.51 12.14
CA GLU A 45 14.34 1.09 11.28
C GLU A 45 14.63 0.21 10.08
N LEU A 46 14.76 -1.10 10.29
CA LEU A 46 15.06 -2.05 9.23
C LEU A 46 13.96 -2.05 8.16
N GLN A 47 12.69 -2.07 8.57
CA GLN A 47 11.59 -2.03 7.63
C GLN A 47 11.53 -0.69 6.89
N CYS A 48 11.75 0.45 7.54
CA CYS A 48 11.86 1.73 6.81
C CYS A 48 13.07 1.77 5.86
N TYR A 49 14.14 1.04 6.19
CA TYR A 49 15.27 0.89 5.28
C TYR A 49 14.89 0.06 4.05
N LEU A 50 14.11 -1.01 4.24
CA LEU A 50 13.63 -1.92 3.17
C LEU A 50 12.51 -1.32 2.33
N GLU A 51 11.68 -0.44 2.89
CA GLU A 51 10.65 0.32 2.18
C GLU A 51 11.30 1.45 1.36
N ASP A 52 11.14 1.39 0.04
CA ASP A 52 11.79 2.30 -0.91
C ASP A 52 11.36 3.76 -0.69
N ASP A 53 10.08 3.98 -0.39
CA ASP A 53 9.49 5.31 -0.22
C ASP A 53 9.58 5.82 1.22
N CYS A 54 9.98 4.99 2.19
CA CYS A 54 10.04 5.44 3.58
C CYS A 54 11.15 6.48 3.79
N MET A 55 10.78 7.66 4.28
CA MET A 55 11.64 8.79 4.58
C MET A 55 11.82 9.03 6.08
N SER A 56 10.82 8.69 6.89
CA SER A 56 10.94 8.77 8.35
C SER A 56 10.04 7.76 9.06
N ILE A 57 10.30 7.56 10.35
CA ILE A 57 9.54 6.66 11.21
C ILE A 57 9.16 7.34 12.52
N ASN A 58 7.95 7.05 13.00
CA ASN A 58 7.55 7.25 14.39
C ASN A 58 7.53 5.89 15.09
N ILE A 59 8.13 5.79 16.27
CA ILE A 59 8.17 4.55 17.07
C ILE A 59 7.53 4.83 18.43
N GLY A 60 6.36 4.27 18.69
CA GLY A 60 5.72 4.39 20.00
C GLY A 60 5.63 3.05 20.74
N VAL A 61 5.43 3.11 22.06
CA VAL A 61 5.38 1.94 22.94
C VAL A 61 3.92 1.57 23.24
N MET A 62 3.52 0.32 23.02
CA MET A 62 2.14 -0.15 23.25
C MET A 62 1.91 -0.80 24.62
N GLY A 63 2.97 -1.11 25.37
CA GLY A 63 2.92 -1.98 26.56
C GLY A 63 3.30 -3.42 26.21
N ASP A 64 3.73 -4.21 27.21
CA ASP A 64 4.21 -5.59 27.04
C ASP A 64 5.43 -5.76 26.10
N LYS A 65 6.35 -4.77 26.09
CA LYS A 65 7.56 -4.75 25.25
C LYS A 65 7.31 -4.78 23.73
N THR A 66 6.13 -4.37 23.28
CA THR A 66 5.81 -4.22 21.86
C THR A 66 5.80 -2.75 21.44
N TYR A 67 6.18 -2.51 20.19
CA TYR A 67 6.34 -1.20 19.57
C TYR A 67 5.43 -1.09 18.36
N TYR A 68 4.85 0.08 18.15
CA TYR A 68 4.24 0.42 16.86
C TYR A 68 5.17 1.34 16.09
N CYS A 69 5.32 1.05 14.81
CA CYS A 69 6.11 1.82 13.86
C CYS A 69 5.16 2.44 12.84
N GLU A 70 5.25 3.75 12.64
CA GLU A 70 4.57 4.45 11.56
C GLU A 70 5.62 4.93 10.57
N LEU A 71 5.61 4.39 9.35
CA LEU A 71 6.55 4.70 8.28
C LEU A 71 5.94 5.76 7.40
N SER A 72 6.63 6.88 7.29
CA SER A 72 6.21 8.05 6.53
C SER A 72 7.01 8.14 5.24
N ASP A 73 6.33 8.39 4.11
CA ASP A 73 6.95 8.78 2.85
C ASP A 73 7.43 10.25 2.84
N SER A 74 7.42 10.88 4.01
CA SER A 74 7.87 12.24 4.22
C SER A 74 8.74 12.40 5.47
N ASP A 75 9.31 13.58 5.68
CA ASP A 75 10.12 13.90 6.85
C ASP A 75 10.01 15.38 7.25
N HIS A 76 10.63 15.74 8.38
CA HIS A 76 10.68 17.11 8.89
C HIS A 76 11.40 18.11 7.96
N VAL A 77 12.10 17.64 6.92
CA VAL A 77 12.73 18.51 5.93
C VAL A 77 11.73 18.87 4.84
N VAL A 78 10.91 17.90 4.41
CA VAL A 78 9.85 18.11 3.40
C VAL A 78 8.66 18.84 4.01
N HIS A 79 8.16 18.38 5.16
CA HIS A 79 7.03 19.00 5.88
C HIS A 79 7.45 19.37 7.32
N PRO A 80 8.17 20.49 7.51
CA PRO A 80 8.64 20.89 8.83
C PRO A 80 7.51 21.26 9.80
N ARG A 81 6.30 21.55 9.30
CA ARG A 81 5.14 21.91 10.13
C ARG A 81 4.47 20.70 10.76
N ASP A 82 4.65 19.52 10.19
CA ASP A 82 4.03 18.28 10.62
C ASP A 82 4.85 17.62 11.74
N LEU A 83 6.01 18.21 12.09
CA LEU A 83 6.80 17.77 13.23
C LEU A 83 6.24 18.40 14.51
N GLU A 84 5.55 17.59 15.28
CA GLU A 84 4.89 17.94 16.52
C GLU A 84 5.59 17.30 17.72
N ASN A 85 5.27 17.80 18.93
CA ASN A 85 5.75 17.21 20.17
C ASN A 85 4.69 16.24 20.69
N GLN A 86 4.99 14.94 20.67
CA GLN A 86 4.12 13.92 21.24
C GLN A 86 4.87 13.13 22.31
N LYS A 87 4.18 12.92 23.44
CA LYS A 87 4.74 12.15 24.55
C LYS A 87 4.85 10.67 24.16
N ASP A 88 5.96 10.03 24.53
CA ASP A 88 6.19 8.59 24.41
C ASP A 88 6.30 8.02 22.97
N VAL A 89 6.63 8.88 21.98
CA VAL A 89 6.84 8.48 20.58
C VAL A 89 8.17 9.00 20.05
N ILE A 90 9.01 8.12 19.51
CA ILE A 90 10.34 8.40 18.97
C ILE A 90 10.29 8.60 17.46
N TYR A 91 10.46 9.84 17.00
CA TYR A 91 10.71 10.15 15.60
C TYR A 91 12.17 9.89 15.17
N ARG A 92 12.36 9.28 13.99
CA ARG A 92 13.65 9.16 13.31
C ARG A 92 13.49 9.40 11.81
N SER A 93 14.31 10.27 11.23
CA SER A 93 14.39 10.39 9.76
C SER A 93 15.45 9.45 9.19
N LYS A 94 15.22 8.96 7.96
CA LYS A 94 16.18 8.18 7.17
C LYS A 94 17.29 9.11 6.69
N SER A 95 18.25 9.43 7.57
CA SER A 95 19.46 10.17 7.18
C SER A 95 20.39 9.26 6.36
N GLU A 96 21.07 9.79 5.34
CA GLU A 96 22.21 9.14 4.68
C GLU A 96 23.31 8.84 5.72
N ARG A 97 23.21 7.70 6.42
CA ARG A 97 24.33 7.13 7.18
C ARG A 97 25.05 6.18 6.25
N THR A 98 26.29 6.54 5.92
CA THR A 98 27.30 5.62 5.39
C THR A 98 27.48 4.49 6.40
N ILE A 99 27.12 3.26 6.05
CA ILE A 99 27.52 2.09 6.84
C ILE A 99 29.04 1.99 6.72
N PRO A 100 29.82 1.95 7.82
CA PRO A 100 31.24 1.66 7.76
C PRO A 100 31.46 0.29 7.14
N SER A 101 32.32 0.20 6.14
CA SER A 101 32.77 -1.05 5.54
C SER A 101 33.46 -1.93 6.60
N GLY A 102 32.71 -2.85 7.19
CA GLY A 102 33.19 -3.83 8.15
C GLY A 102 32.34 -5.10 8.12
N GLU A 103 32.87 -6.11 7.45
CA GLU A 103 32.58 -7.56 7.54
C GLU A 103 31.14 -7.99 7.92
N LEU A 104 30.37 -8.39 6.91
CA LEU A 104 29.35 -9.43 7.05
C LEU A 104 29.73 -10.58 6.11
N THR A 105 30.49 -11.51 6.68
CA THR A 105 30.76 -12.83 6.12
C THR A 105 29.47 -13.66 6.09
N HIS A 106 29.14 -14.18 4.90
CA HIS A 106 28.23 -15.29 4.58
C HIS A 106 27.32 -15.86 5.69
N ARG A 107 26.00 -15.64 5.51
CA ARG A 107 25.03 -16.74 5.56
C ARG A 107 23.97 -16.50 4.49
N THR A 108 24.11 -17.20 3.37
CA THR A 108 23.06 -17.35 2.38
C THR A 108 21.98 -18.23 2.99
N ASP A 109 20.89 -17.62 3.44
CA ASP A 109 19.58 -18.26 3.42
C ASP A 109 18.71 -17.51 2.43
N MET A 110 18.53 -18.16 1.29
CA MET A 110 17.81 -17.68 0.13
C MET A 110 16.35 -18.06 0.30
N SER A 111 15.56 -17.22 0.97
CA SER A 111 14.10 -17.35 0.96
C SER A 111 13.43 -16.02 1.27
N SER A 112 12.61 -15.57 0.31
CA SER A 112 11.55 -14.57 0.43
C SER A 112 11.97 -13.10 0.37
N GLY A 113 11.60 -12.39 -0.70
CA GLY A 113 11.57 -10.92 -0.68
C GLY A 113 11.81 -10.16 -1.99
N TYR A 114 12.04 -10.81 -3.14
CA TYR A 114 12.19 -10.09 -4.41
C TYR A 114 10.88 -10.03 -5.21
N TYR A 115 10.18 -8.91 -5.15
CA TYR A 115 9.16 -8.48 -6.11
C TYR A 115 9.27 -6.94 -6.23
N LEU A 116 9.28 -6.27 -7.38
CA LEU A 116 9.21 -6.71 -8.77
C LEU A 116 9.60 -5.52 -9.68
N PHE A 117 10.81 -5.51 -10.24
CA PHE A 117 11.04 -5.07 -11.62
C PHE A 117 11.75 -6.21 -12.36
N THR A 118 11.04 -7.32 -12.53
CA THR A 118 11.49 -8.41 -13.40
C THR A 118 10.85 -8.20 -14.77
N VAL A 119 11.58 -7.64 -15.71
CA VAL A 119 11.22 -7.78 -17.13
C VAL A 119 11.52 -9.24 -17.51
N PHE A 120 10.48 -10.06 -17.69
CA PHE A 120 10.64 -11.44 -18.16
C PHE A 120 10.96 -11.46 -19.67
N CYS A 121 12.07 -12.08 -20.02
CA CYS A 121 12.44 -12.44 -21.39
C CYS A 121 11.51 -13.55 -21.91
N HIS A 122 10.91 -13.36 -23.08
CA HIS A 122 10.46 -14.47 -23.92
C HIS A 122 11.41 -14.58 -25.12
N ALA A 123 12.09 -15.73 -25.21
CA ALA A 123 13.04 -16.04 -26.27
C ALA A 123 12.34 -16.24 -27.62
N ARG A 124 12.79 -15.52 -28.65
CA ARG A 124 13.20 -16.13 -29.93
C ARG A 124 14.10 -15.17 -30.71
N ASP A 125 15.36 -15.59 -30.86
CA ASP A 125 16.38 -15.12 -31.79
C ASP A 125 16.62 -13.61 -31.95
N ARG A 126 17.47 -13.05 -31.09
CA ARG A 126 18.57 -12.08 -31.38
C ARG A 126 19.07 -11.46 -30.07
N GLY A 127 20.36 -11.62 -29.78
CA GLY A 127 20.96 -11.23 -28.50
C GLY A 127 20.99 -9.72 -28.26
N ILE A 128 20.53 -9.31 -27.07
CA ILE A 128 20.70 -7.99 -26.45
C ILE A 128 20.75 -8.19 -24.91
N GLY A 129 21.65 -7.50 -24.21
CA GLY A 129 21.84 -7.59 -22.75
C GLY A 129 20.75 -6.93 -21.91
N ILE A 130 20.66 -7.30 -20.63
CA ILE A 130 19.63 -6.82 -19.66
C ILE A 130 20.04 -5.47 -19.06
N ALA A 131 19.09 -4.52 -19.01
CA ALA A 131 19.16 -3.33 -18.17
C ALA A 131 17.97 -3.32 -17.18
N SER A 132 18.25 -3.02 -15.91
CA SER A 132 17.32 -2.84 -14.80
C SER A 132 17.34 -1.37 -14.37
N LEU A 133 16.24 -0.85 -13.84
CA LEU A 133 16.16 0.52 -13.33
C LEU A 133 16.07 0.49 -11.81
N SER A 134 16.88 1.31 -11.14
CA SER A 134 16.81 1.51 -9.68
C SER A 134 16.43 2.96 -9.42
N ALA A 135 15.32 3.14 -8.69
CA ALA A 135 14.85 4.44 -8.26
C ALA A 135 15.57 4.86 -6.98
N THR A 136 15.84 6.15 -6.83
CA THR A 136 16.22 6.73 -5.54
C THR A 136 15.50 8.07 -5.37
N GLY A 137 14.78 8.22 -4.26
CA GLY A 137 13.93 9.38 -3.98
C GLY A 137 14.64 10.74 -4.00
N LEU A 138 13.85 11.79 -4.29
CA LEU A 138 14.11 13.24 -4.22
C LEU A 138 15.41 13.75 -4.87
N GLN A 139 16.02 13.05 -5.82
CA GLN A 139 17.28 13.49 -6.45
C GLN A 139 17.06 13.68 -7.95
N THR A 140 17.75 14.65 -8.56
CA THR A 140 17.79 14.88 -10.02
C THR A 140 19.18 15.29 -10.46
N ILE A 141 19.63 14.85 -11.63
CA ILE A 141 20.83 15.40 -12.29
C ILE A 141 20.43 16.68 -13.03
N ASN A 142 21.03 17.84 -12.70
CA ASN A 142 20.72 19.14 -13.32
C ASN A 142 21.73 19.50 -14.43
N ASP A 143 21.26 20.11 -15.52
CA ASP A 143 22.02 20.41 -16.75
C ASP A 143 22.69 21.80 -16.75
N GLN A 144 23.20 22.27 -15.60
CA GLN A 144 24.00 23.50 -15.58
C GLN A 144 25.48 23.21 -15.79
N SER A 145 25.84 22.76 -17.00
CA SER A 145 27.22 22.87 -17.46
C SER A 145 27.48 24.31 -17.92
N GLN A 146 28.56 24.93 -17.44
CA GLN A 146 29.01 26.27 -17.85
C GLN A 146 29.71 26.27 -19.22
N THR A 147 29.47 25.28 -20.10
CA THR A 147 30.16 25.15 -21.39
C THR A 147 29.22 24.70 -22.52
N PRO A 148 29.24 25.33 -23.71
CA PRO A 148 28.09 25.27 -24.64
C PRO A 148 28.08 24.08 -25.63
N SER A 149 28.77 22.95 -25.37
CA SER A 149 29.04 21.95 -26.42
C SER A 149 28.51 20.53 -26.23
N GLU A 150 27.96 20.12 -25.09
CA GLU A 150 27.37 18.78 -24.95
C GLU A 150 26.12 18.86 -24.07
N THR A 151 24.95 18.54 -24.64
CA THR A 151 23.69 18.48 -23.89
C THR A 151 23.73 17.25 -22.98
N VAL A 152 23.81 17.45 -21.64
CA VAL A 152 23.99 16.36 -20.66
C VAL A 152 22.66 15.66 -20.33
N ALA A 153 21.53 16.35 -20.54
CA ALA A 153 20.21 15.76 -20.43
C ALA A 153 19.26 16.19 -21.58
N ARG A 154 18.50 15.24 -22.14
CA ARG A 154 17.45 15.51 -23.13
C ARG A 154 16.08 15.50 -22.46
N THR A 155 15.37 16.63 -22.51
CA THR A 155 13.99 16.73 -22.02
C THR A 155 12.99 16.23 -23.04
N LEU A 156 12.03 15.43 -22.58
CA LEU A 156 10.92 14.86 -23.33
C LEU A 156 9.63 15.00 -22.51
N TYR A 157 8.48 14.82 -23.17
CA TYR A 157 7.19 14.72 -22.50
C TYR A 157 6.73 13.26 -22.47
N ALA A 158 6.78 12.64 -21.30
CA ALA A 158 6.47 11.24 -21.10
C ALA A 158 6.16 10.98 -19.62
N ASP A 159 5.20 10.09 -19.33
CA ASP A 159 5.06 9.53 -17.97
C ASP A 159 6.33 8.76 -17.56
N GLU A 160 6.45 8.47 -16.27
CA GLU A 160 7.61 7.80 -15.68
C GLU A 160 8.02 6.51 -16.40
N ILE A 161 7.04 5.66 -16.75
CA ILE A 161 7.28 4.36 -17.38
C ILE A 161 7.73 4.57 -18.83
N SER A 162 7.04 5.44 -19.56
CA SER A 162 7.42 5.84 -20.91
C SER A 162 8.80 6.50 -20.96
N CYS A 163 9.18 7.24 -19.92
CA CYS A 163 10.51 7.82 -19.76
C CYS A 163 11.59 6.74 -19.60
N GLY A 164 11.35 5.75 -18.74
CA GLY A 164 12.25 4.61 -18.57
C GLY A 164 12.42 3.76 -19.81
N LEU A 165 11.33 3.46 -20.53
CA LEU A 165 11.40 2.75 -21.81
C LEU A 165 12.21 3.51 -22.86
N ARG A 166 12.08 4.84 -22.92
CA ARG A 166 12.89 5.67 -23.81
C ARG A 166 14.37 5.67 -23.43
N CYS A 167 14.70 5.70 -22.13
CA CYS A 167 16.08 5.58 -21.67
C CYS A 167 16.69 4.21 -22.03
N LEU A 168 15.90 3.14 -21.98
CA LEU A 168 16.35 1.80 -22.37
C LEU A 168 16.57 1.67 -23.89
N GLN A 169 15.80 2.40 -24.68
CA GLN A 169 15.93 2.44 -26.15
C GLN A 169 17.05 3.39 -26.63
N ASP A 170 17.48 4.34 -25.81
CA ASP A 170 18.54 5.28 -26.11
C ASP A 170 19.91 4.69 -25.72
N GLU A 171 20.79 4.53 -26.71
CA GLU A 171 22.13 3.95 -26.55
C GLU A 171 23.00 4.72 -25.54
N TYR A 172 22.77 6.03 -25.42
CA TYR A 172 23.57 6.94 -24.60
C TYR A 172 22.95 7.23 -23.23
N CYS A 173 21.69 6.84 -22.99
CA CYS A 173 21.03 7.09 -21.72
C CYS A 173 21.53 6.14 -20.62
N GLN A 174 22.01 6.71 -19.52
CA GLN A 174 22.51 6.02 -18.33
C GLN A 174 21.60 6.24 -17.12
N SER A 175 20.81 7.30 -17.11
CA SER A 175 19.80 7.59 -16.08
C SER A 175 18.70 8.49 -16.63
N TYR A 176 17.59 8.63 -15.90
CA TYR A 176 16.59 9.64 -16.21
C TYR A 176 15.92 10.21 -14.95
N ASN A 177 15.41 11.43 -15.07
CA ASN A 177 14.54 12.07 -14.08
C ASN A 177 13.10 12.06 -14.61
N SER A 178 12.13 11.69 -13.77
CA SER A 178 10.70 11.79 -14.07
C SER A 178 10.05 12.82 -13.15
N LYS A 179 9.35 13.82 -13.71
CA LYS A 179 8.69 14.87 -12.94
C LYS A 179 7.27 14.46 -12.55
N SER A 180 6.92 14.65 -11.28
CA SER A 180 5.59 14.42 -10.72
C SER A 180 4.94 15.78 -10.47
N ASP A 181 4.05 16.22 -11.36
CA ASP A 181 3.22 17.43 -11.18
C ASP A 181 1.74 16.98 -11.15
N GLY A 182 1.00 17.40 -10.12
CA GLY A 182 -0.41 17.06 -9.90
C GLY A 182 -1.39 17.57 -10.97
N ASN A 183 -0.96 18.44 -11.88
CA ASN A 183 -1.67 18.69 -13.13
C ASN A 183 -1.06 17.85 -14.25
N ASP A 184 -1.84 16.89 -14.77
CA ASP A 184 -1.52 15.89 -15.80
C ASP A 184 -0.93 16.45 -17.13
N ALA A 185 -0.78 17.77 -17.25
CA ALA A 185 -0.32 18.50 -18.44
C ALA A 185 1.19 18.77 -18.51
N LYS A 186 2.02 18.43 -17.50
CA LYS A 186 3.49 18.60 -17.55
C LYS A 186 4.26 17.36 -17.10
N LYS A 187 4.08 16.25 -17.81
CA LYS A 187 4.90 15.03 -17.68
C LYS A 187 6.27 15.24 -18.29
N GLU A 188 7.12 15.97 -17.60
CA GLU A 188 8.48 16.26 -18.03
C GLU A 188 9.42 15.12 -17.61
N CYS A 189 10.12 14.55 -18.58
CA CYS A 189 11.09 13.47 -18.43
C CYS A 189 12.45 13.97 -18.94
N GLN A 190 13.53 13.71 -18.23
CA GLN A 190 14.88 14.13 -18.63
C GLN A 190 15.80 12.92 -18.69
N LEU A 191 16.19 12.51 -19.90
CA LEU A 191 17.15 11.42 -20.11
C LEU A 191 18.57 11.96 -19.97
N SER A 192 19.46 11.30 -19.23
CA SER A 192 20.84 11.72 -19.04
C SER A 192 21.83 10.60 -19.38
N ASN A 193 22.98 10.97 -19.92
CA ASN A 193 24.13 10.07 -20.12
C ASN A 193 25.02 9.95 -18.87
N GLN A 194 24.65 10.60 -17.76
CA GLN A 194 25.36 10.55 -16.49
C GLN A 194 24.57 9.71 -15.48
N THR A 195 25.21 9.42 -14.35
CA THR A 195 24.66 8.66 -13.22
C THR A 195 25.07 9.34 -11.92
N LYS A 196 24.37 9.04 -10.81
CA LYS A 196 24.79 9.43 -9.45
C LYS A 196 26.26 9.07 -9.14
N LYS A 197 26.78 8.00 -9.74
CA LYS A 197 28.17 7.55 -9.54
C LYS A 197 29.17 8.29 -10.44
N SER A 198 28.80 8.56 -11.69
CA SER A 198 29.70 9.22 -12.65
C SER A 198 29.80 10.72 -12.43
N SER A 199 28.74 11.34 -11.87
CA SER A 199 28.65 12.81 -11.72
C SER A 199 27.87 13.18 -10.44
N PRO A 200 28.40 12.85 -9.25
CA PRO A 200 27.74 13.11 -7.96
C PRO A 200 27.51 14.60 -7.68
N GLU A 201 28.35 15.49 -8.22
CA GLU A 201 28.26 16.94 -8.09
C GLU A 201 27.05 17.57 -8.79
N ASN A 202 26.50 16.88 -9.80
CA ASN A 202 25.32 17.32 -10.55
C ASN A 202 24.01 16.86 -9.91
N LEU A 203 24.08 16.04 -8.87
CA LEU A 203 22.95 15.53 -8.13
C LEU A 203 22.40 16.61 -7.20
N ARG A 204 21.16 17.01 -7.44
CA ARG A 204 20.43 18.01 -6.64
C ARG A 204 19.19 17.39 -6.05
N ARG A 205 18.85 17.79 -4.81
CA ARG A 205 17.60 17.38 -4.21
C ARG A 205 16.44 18.12 -4.90
N ASN A 206 15.44 17.39 -5.42
CA ASN A 206 14.26 17.95 -6.08
C ASN A 206 13.02 17.14 -5.67
N PRO A 207 12.05 17.75 -4.96
CA PRO A 207 10.89 17.03 -4.46
C PRO A 207 9.82 16.71 -5.50
N CYS A 208 9.81 17.40 -6.64
CA CYS A 208 8.84 17.12 -7.70
C CYS A 208 9.41 16.19 -8.79
N SER A 209 10.46 15.42 -8.51
CA SER A 209 11.09 14.55 -9.51
C SER A 209 11.78 13.33 -8.90
N THR A 210 11.63 12.19 -9.57
CA THR A 210 12.26 10.92 -9.18
C THR A 210 13.39 10.56 -10.14
N TYR A 211 14.56 10.20 -9.61
CA TYR A 211 15.72 9.77 -10.40
C TYR A 211 15.79 8.24 -10.52
N TYR A 212 16.11 7.78 -11.72
CA TYR A 212 16.22 6.38 -12.10
C TYR A 212 17.57 6.12 -12.77
N HIS A 213 18.29 5.09 -12.32
CA HIS A 213 19.57 4.67 -12.89
C HIS A 213 19.46 3.40 -13.76
N ARG A 214 20.07 3.40 -14.95
CA ARG A 214 20.17 2.23 -15.84
C ARG A 214 21.30 1.29 -15.39
N ARG A 215 20.95 0.09 -14.93
CA ARG A 215 21.87 -0.91 -14.37
C ARG A 215 21.94 -2.15 -15.26
N GLU A 216 23.11 -2.47 -15.79
CA GLU A 216 23.32 -3.72 -16.56
C GLU A 216 23.30 -4.95 -15.64
N LEU A 217 22.41 -5.90 -15.89
CA LEU A 217 22.30 -7.15 -15.13
C LEU A 217 22.21 -8.37 -16.06
N CYS A 218 23.20 -8.54 -16.94
CA CYS A 218 23.51 -9.84 -17.54
C CYS A 218 24.89 -9.81 -18.16
N ASN A 219 25.93 -9.91 -17.33
CA ASN A 219 27.27 -10.13 -17.84
C ASN A 219 28.06 -10.94 -16.82
N ASN A 220 27.89 -12.27 -16.84
CA ASN A 220 28.82 -13.21 -16.18
C ASN A 220 28.77 -14.64 -16.77
N TYR A 221 28.43 -14.80 -18.06
CA TYR A 221 28.64 -16.07 -18.79
C TYR A 221 29.22 -15.80 -20.19
N ALA A 222 30.39 -15.17 -20.25
CA ALA A 222 31.15 -15.05 -21.51
C ALA A 222 32.67 -15.15 -21.31
N LYS A 223 33.12 -15.90 -20.28
CA LYS A 223 34.52 -16.30 -20.15
C LYS A 223 34.63 -17.80 -19.85
N GLY A 224 34.42 -18.60 -20.90
CA GLY A 224 34.87 -19.97 -21.04
C GLY A 224 35.63 -20.10 -22.37
N PRO A 225 36.57 -21.04 -22.51
CA PRO A 225 37.77 -20.86 -23.34
C PRO A 225 37.50 -20.93 -24.84
N ALA A 226 38.38 -20.24 -25.55
CA ALA A 226 38.49 -20.17 -27.01
C ALA A 226 38.29 -21.53 -27.70
N ASN A 227 37.36 -21.56 -28.67
CA ASN A 227 37.57 -22.27 -29.93
C ASN A 227 36.71 -21.61 -31.02
N GLY A 228 37.36 -21.39 -32.16
CA GLY A 228 36.99 -20.40 -33.15
C GLY A 228 35.69 -20.68 -33.89
N ILE A 229 35.08 -19.59 -34.37
CA ILE A 229 34.81 -19.29 -35.79
C ILE A 229 34.26 -17.85 -35.81
N ARG A 230 34.92 -16.95 -36.53
CA ARG A 230 34.40 -15.61 -36.84
C ARG A 230 33.49 -15.73 -38.07
N PRO A 231 32.26 -15.16 -38.09
CA PRO A 231 31.61 -14.83 -39.33
C PRO A 231 31.58 -13.33 -39.58
N LEU A 232 31.80 -13.03 -40.86
CA LEU A 232 31.94 -11.76 -41.54
C LEU A 232 30.62 -10.98 -41.55
N TRP A 233 30.68 -9.67 -41.25
CA TRP A 233 29.57 -8.74 -41.46
C TRP A 233 29.28 -8.59 -42.97
N ARG A 234 28.04 -8.86 -43.39
CA ARG A 234 27.46 -8.29 -44.61
C ARG A 234 26.02 -7.86 -44.39
N VAL A 235 25.83 -6.55 -44.45
CA VAL A 235 24.54 -5.87 -44.55
C VAL A 235 23.88 -6.29 -45.87
N LEU A 236 22.67 -6.83 -45.82
CA LEU A 236 21.77 -6.91 -46.97
C LEU A 236 20.46 -6.21 -46.63
N SER A 237 20.06 -5.31 -47.53
CA SER A 237 19.03 -4.30 -47.36
C SER A 237 17.61 -4.86 -47.36
N LEU A 238 16.75 -4.18 -46.60
CA LEU A 238 15.30 -4.31 -46.53
C LEU A 238 14.63 -3.97 -47.88
N SER A 239 14.18 -4.95 -48.67
CA SER A 239 13.21 -4.69 -49.76
C SER A 239 12.54 -5.94 -50.37
N SER A 240 11.96 -6.85 -49.57
CA SER A 240 11.13 -7.95 -50.17
C SER A 240 10.05 -8.60 -49.30
N ILE A 241 9.74 -8.13 -48.09
CA ILE A 241 8.76 -8.81 -47.20
C ILE A 241 7.60 -7.88 -46.79
N LEU A 242 7.03 -7.16 -47.75
CA LEU A 242 5.90 -6.24 -47.53
C LEU A 242 4.52 -6.79 -47.97
N SER A 243 4.37 -8.10 -48.21
CA SER A 243 3.07 -8.68 -48.63
C SER A 243 2.47 -9.74 -47.70
N SER A 244 3.08 -9.99 -46.53
CA SER A 244 2.57 -11.00 -45.59
C SER A 244 2.49 -10.50 -44.14
N PHE A 245 2.80 -9.23 -43.89
CA PHE A 245 2.82 -8.60 -42.56
C PHE A 245 1.54 -7.80 -42.23
N GLN A 246 0.46 -7.95 -43.00
CA GLN A 246 -0.80 -7.23 -42.74
C GLN A 246 -1.70 -7.91 -41.68
N MET A 247 -1.27 -8.98 -41.03
CA MET A 247 -2.05 -9.66 -39.98
C MET A 247 -1.28 -9.98 -38.68
N ILE A 248 -0.05 -9.44 -38.51
CA ILE A 248 0.76 -9.65 -37.28
C ILE A 248 1.11 -8.31 -36.59
N ILE A 249 0.51 -7.20 -37.02
CA ILE A 249 0.58 -5.88 -36.34
C ILE A 249 -0.72 -5.63 -35.55
N LEU A 250 -1.10 -6.58 -34.69
CA LEU A 250 -2.13 -6.37 -33.66
C LEU A 250 -1.68 -6.85 -32.27
N SER A 251 -0.41 -7.21 -32.07
CA SER A 251 0.06 -7.79 -30.81
C SER A 251 1.20 -7.03 -30.13
N PHE A 252 1.52 -5.82 -30.56
CA PHE A 252 2.42 -4.94 -29.82
C PHE A 252 1.61 -3.97 -28.96
N SER A 253 1.75 -4.10 -27.63
CA SER A 253 1.43 -3.10 -26.57
C SER A 253 0.09 -3.20 -25.84
N TYR A 254 -0.36 -4.39 -25.43
CA TYR A 254 -1.17 -4.47 -24.20
C TYR A 254 -0.21 -4.91 -23.10
N ALA A 255 0.28 -3.98 -22.28
CA ALA A 255 0.70 -4.37 -20.93
C ALA A 255 -0.51 -5.12 -20.34
N ASP A 256 -0.31 -6.33 -19.82
CA ASP A 256 -1.37 -7.14 -19.23
C ASP A 256 -1.85 -6.42 -17.95
N LYS A 257 -2.76 -5.45 -18.12
CA LYS A 257 -3.26 -4.54 -17.06
C LYS A 257 -4.21 -5.31 -16.16
N ARG A 258 -3.67 -6.20 -15.34
CA ARG A 258 -4.47 -7.08 -14.48
C ARG A 258 -5.34 -6.28 -13.53
N GLY A 259 -6.58 -6.73 -13.40
CA GLY A 259 -7.62 -6.13 -12.59
C GLY A 259 -8.31 -4.91 -13.20
N TRP A 260 -7.94 -4.49 -14.42
CA TRP A 260 -8.59 -3.33 -15.06
C TRP A 260 -9.90 -3.69 -15.74
N ASP A 261 -10.00 -4.90 -16.28
CA ASP A 261 -11.17 -5.41 -16.99
C ASP A 261 -11.42 -6.89 -16.68
N SER A 262 -12.62 -7.37 -17.04
CA SER A 262 -13.04 -8.74 -16.77
C SER A 262 -12.35 -9.80 -17.63
N ALA A 263 -11.67 -9.44 -18.72
CA ALA A 263 -10.87 -10.39 -19.50
C ALA A 263 -9.50 -10.64 -18.86
N HIS A 264 -9.00 -9.68 -18.07
CA HIS A 264 -7.72 -9.78 -17.34
C HIS A 264 -7.92 -9.51 -15.84
N PRO A 265 -8.71 -10.30 -15.11
CA PRO A 265 -8.88 -10.11 -13.67
C PRO A 265 -7.59 -10.44 -12.93
N ALA A 266 -7.36 -9.78 -11.80
CA ALA A 266 -6.30 -10.18 -10.87
C ALA A 266 -6.82 -11.22 -9.87
N PHE A 267 -5.95 -11.83 -9.09
CA PHE A 267 -6.34 -12.71 -7.98
C PHE A 267 -6.93 -11.91 -6.81
N SER A 268 -6.32 -10.78 -6.44
CA SER A 268 -6.75 -9.95 -5.30
C SER A 268 -6.37 -8.48 -5.48
N CYS A 269 -6.95 -7.59 -4.66
CA CYS A 269 -6.55 -6.17 -4.60
C CYS A 269 -5.06 -6.03 -4.25
N LYS A 270 -4.55 -6.89 -3.37
CA LYS A 270 -3.14 -6.89 -2.99
C LYS A 270 -2.23 -7.28 -4.16
N GLU A 271 -2.62 -8.27 -4.99
CA GLU A 271 -1.83 -8.60 -6.20
C GLU A 271 -1.76 -7.40 -7.15
N ILE A 272 -2.89 -6.71 -7.40
CA ILE A 272 -2.93 -5.55 -8.29
C ILE A 272 -1.96 -4.47 -7.80
N LEU A 273 -1.94 -4.22 -6.49
CA LEU A 273 -1.04 -3.25 -5.90
C LEU A 273 0.43 -3.69 -6.03
N ASP A 274 0.74 -4.91 -5.62
CA ASP A 274 2.11 -5.45 -5.60
C ASP A 274 2.70 -5.62 -7.01
N SER A 275 1.85 -5.82 -8.01
CA SER A 275 2.27 -5.94 -9.41
C SER A 275 2.39 -4.59 -10.13
N GLY A 276 2.18 -3.47 -9.43
CA GLY A 276 2.25 -2.12 -10.02
C GLY A 276 1.11 -1.82 -11.00
N HIS A 277 -0.01 -2.55 -10.93
CA HIS A 277 -1.18 -2.35 -11.80
C HIS A 277 -2.26 -1.48 -11.17
N SER A 278 -2.02 -0.93 -9.98
CA SER A 278 -2.91 0.02 -9.32
C SER A 278 -3.07 1.29 -10.17
N LYS A 279 -4.32 1.70 -10.37
CA LYS A 279 -4.76 3.00 -10.90
C LYS A 279 -5.33 3.91 -9.78
N GLY A 280 -4.99 3.63 -8.52
CA GLY A 280 -5.51 4.33 -7.33
C GLY A 280 -6.71 3.63 -6.69
N ASP A 281 -7.32 4.25 -5.69
CA ASP A 281 -8.51 3.70 -5.02
C ASP A 281 -9.69 3.62 -5.99
N GLY A 282 -10.45 2.52 -5.97
CA GLY A 282 -11.61 2.40 -6.84
C GLY A 282 -11.95 0.98 -7.25
N GLU A 283 -12.65 0.87 -8.37
CA GLU A 283 -13.15 -0.41 -8.86
C GLU A 283 -12.13 -1.17 -9.71
N TYR A 284 -11.99 -2.46 -9.41
CA TYR A 284 -11.14 -3.43 -10.08
C TYR A 284 -11.87 -4.75 -10.31
N TRP A 285 -11.29 -5.62 -11.14
CA TRP A 285 -11.76 -6.97 -11.39
C TRP A 285 -10.87 -8.00 -10.71
N ILE A 286 -11.45 -8.89 -9.92
CA ILE A 286 -10.72 -9.99 -9.30
C ILE A 286 -11.39 -11.34 -9.61
N ASP A 287 -10.61 -12.39 -9.69
CA ASP A 287 -11.03 -13.79 -9.79
C ASP A 287 -10.24 -14.65 -8.79
N PRO A 288 -10.62 -14.63 -7.50
CA PRO A 288 -9.95 -15.42 -6.48
C PRO A 288 -9.95 -16.93 -6.75
N GLU A 289 -11.01 -17.44 -7.39
CA GLU A 289 -11.15 -18.86 -7.71
C GLU A 289 -10.34 -19.28 -8.93
N LYS A 290 -9.90 -18.31 -9.75
CA LYS A 290 -9.40 -18.56 -11.12
C LYS A 290 -10.41 -19.38 -11.94
N SER A 291 -11.70 -19.14 -11.71
CA SER A 291 -12.78 -19.90 -12.35
C SER A 291 -13.13 -19.37 -13.75
N GLY A 292 -12.57 -18.22 -14.15
CA GLY A 292 -12.99 -17.48 -15.33
C GLY A 292 -14.30 -16.70 -15.12
N ASN A 293 -14.73 -16.54 -13.86
CA ASN A 293 -15.94 -15.79 -13.49
C ASN A 293 -15.57 -14.65 -12.53
N PRO A 294 -14.91 -13.59 -13.05
CA PRO A 294 -14.43 -12.49 -12.23
C PRO A 294 -15.58 -11.64 -11.69
N LEU A 295 -15.34 -11.04 -10.52
CA LEU A 295 -16.22 -10.08 -9.90
C LEU A 295 -15.58 -8.69 -9.88
N LYS A 296 -16.41 -7.66 -10.02
CA LYS A 296 -16.00 -6.27 -9.89
C LYS A 296 -16.07 -5.87 -8.41
N VAL A 297 -14.98 -5.33 -7.88
CA VAL A 297 -14.81 -5.04 -6.45
C VAL A 297 -14.21 -3.66 -6.24
N TYR A 298 -14.40 -3.10 -5.05
CA TYR A 298 -13.69 -1.90 -4.64
C TYR A 298 -12.39 -2.28 -3.91
N CYS A 299 -11.29 -1.71 -4.35
CA CYS A 299 -9.98 -1.80 -3.71
C CYS A 299 -9.55 -0.43 -3.19
N ASP A 300 -9.17 -0.36 -1.92
CA ASP A 300 -8.42 0.76 -1.37
C ASP A 300 -6.92 0.44 -1.53
N MET A 301 -6.28 1.19 -2.42
CA MET A 301 -4.92 1.01 -2.88
C MET A 301 -3.94 2.00 -2.22
N SER A 302 -4.44 3.02 -1.54
CA SER A 302 -3.64 4.16 -1.09
C SER A 302 -3.50 4.22 0.42
N ARG A 303 -4.54 3.85 1.18
CA ARG A 303 -4.51 4.00 2.64
C ARG A 303 -3.92 2.78 3.32
N TYR A 304 -3.07 3.02 4.33
CA TYR A 304 -2.49 1.98 5.19
C TYR A 304 -1.84 0.86 4.36
N SER A 305 -0.91 1.24 3.49
CA SER A 305 -0.20 0.36 2.52
C SER A 305 -1.07 -0.28 1.43
N GLY A 306 -2.34 0.09 1.33
CA GLY A 306 -3.22 -0.32 0.24
C GLY A 306 -3.45 -1.83 0.10
N GLY A 307 -4.03 -2.23 -1.04
CA GLY A 307 -4.32 -3.61 -1.38
C GLY A 307 -5.54 -4.18 -0.64
N TRP A 308 -6.35 -3.31 -0.04
CA TRP A 308 -7.49 -3.66 0.79
C TRP A 308 -8.73 -3.92 -0.07
N LEU A 309 -9.31 -5.10 0.03
CA LEU A 309 -10.58 -5.45 -0.61
C LEU A 309 -11.75 -5.08 0.31
N LEU A 310 -12.69 -4.26 -0.18
CA LEU A 310 -13.92 -3.90 0.55
C LEU A 310 -14.89 -5.09 0.57
N VAL A 311 -15.16 -5.64 1.76
CA VAL A 311 -16.04 -6.80 1.97
C VAL A 311 -17.31 -6.46 2.73
N SER A 312 -17.49 -5.24 3.21
CA SER A 312 -18.80 -4.77 3.69
C SER A 312 -18.86 -3.26 3.51
N ASN A 313 -19.96 -2.75 2.99
CA ASN A 313 -20.20 -1.32 2.80
C ASN A 313 -21.63 -0.99 3.17
N VAL A 314 -21.79 -0.23 4.25
CA VAL A 314 -23.08 0.32 4.66
C VAL A 314 -22.89 1.82 4.81
N GLU A 315 -23.62 2.59 4.03
CA GLU A 315 -23.72 4.04 4.20
C GLU A 315 -25.12 4.35 4.71
N PHE A 316 -25.18 5.23 5.70
CA PHE A 316 -26.41 5.71 6.29
C PHE A 316 -26.71 7.11 5.75
N GLY A 317 -27.97 7.35 5.39
CA GLY A 317 -28.39 8.58 4.72
C GLY A 317 -29.83 8.49 4.23
N SER A 318 -30.33 9.61 3.70
CA SER A 318 -31.68 9.69 3.14
C SER A 318 -31.63 9.73 1.60
N PRO A 319 -32.38 8.85 0.90
CA PRO A 319 -33.25 7.81 1.44
C PRO A 319 -32.47 6.64 2.04
N SER A 320 -33.09 5.94 3.01
CA SER A 320 -32.49 4.78 3.68
C SER A 320 -32.01 3.73 2.67
N SER A 321 -30.72 3.42 2.68
CA SER A 321 -30.13 2.44 1.77
C SER A 321 -30.65 1.03 2.04
N LYS A 322 -30.99 0.31 0.96
CA LYS A 322 -31.20 -1.14 1.02
C LYS A 322 -29.84 -1.81 1.14
N VAL A 323 -29.58 -2.44 2.28
CA VAL A 323 -28.34 -3.14 2.61
C VAL A 323 -28.54 -4.62 2.37
N SER A 324 -27.96 -5.14 1.30
CA SER A 324 -28.04 -6.56 0.97
C SER A 324 -27.21 -7.43 1.90
N VAL A 325 -27.80 -8.50 2.43
CA VAL A 325 -27.09 -9.49 3.26
C VAL A 325 -26.63 -10.66 2.40
N GLU A 326 -25.32 -10.76 2.16
CA GLU A 326 -24.76 -11.73 1.23
C GLU A 326 -24.27 -13.00 1.94
N THR A 327 -24.72 -14.16 1.44
CA THR A 327 -24.36 -15.49 1.96
C THR A 327 -23.18 -16.12 1.21
N SER A 328 -22.77 -15.53 0.09
CA SER A 328 -21.60 -15.90 -0.72
C SER A 328 -20.72 -14.67 -0.97
N TYR A 329 -19.40 -14.87 -1.06
CA TYR A 329 -18.48 -13.76 -1.36
C TYR A 329 -18.70 -13.15 -2.75
N ARG A 330 -19.39 -13.86 -3.65
CA ARG A 330 -19.77 -13.33 -4.98
C ARG A 330 -20.75 -12.14 -4.90
N GLY A 331 -21.31 -11.87 -3.71
CA GLY A 331 -22.09 -10.67 -3.43
C GLY A 331 -21.26 -9.39 -3.26
N ILE A 332 -19.93 -9.49 -3.14
CA ILE A 332 -19.04 -8.34 -3.07
C ILE A 332 -19.17 -7.49 -4.35
N GLY A 333 -19.12 -6.16 -4.21
CA GLY A 333 -19.26 -5.21 -5.31
C GLY A 333 -20.65 -4.58 -5.42
N LYS A 334 -21.64 -5.09 -4.68
CA LYS A 334 -22.91 -4.39 -4.48
C LYS A 334 -22.68 -3.08 -3.72
N SER A 335 -23.43 -2.04 -4.10
CA SER A 335 -23.27 -0.69 -3.55
C SER A 335 -23.42 -0.64 -2.03
N HIS A 336 -24.40 -1.36 -1.47
CA HIS A 336 -24.65 -1.46 -0.03
C HIS A 336 -24.83 -2.93 0.35
N MET A 337 -23.86 -3.49 1.07
CA MET A 337 -23.85 -4.90 1.40
C MET A 337 -23.08 -5.22 2.68
N VAL A 338 -23.45 -6.32 3.31
CA VAL A 338 -22.70 -6.95 4.41
C VAL A 338 -22.56 -8.45 4.12
N LEU A 339 -21.39 -9.00 4.41
CA LEU A 339 -21.16 -10.44 4.28
C LEU A 339 -21.56 -11.18 5.56
N GLN A 340 -22.20 -12.34 5.40
CA GLN A 340 -22.35 -13.30 6.48
C GLN A 340 -21.08 -14.11 6.72
N LYS A 341 -21.03 -14.81 7.86
CA LYS A 341 -19.98 -15.77 8.21
C LYS A 341 -19.73 -16.78 7.09
N SER A 342 -20.78 -17.30 6.45
CA SER A 342 -20.64 -18.25 5.34
C SER A 342 -19.89 -17.65 4.14
N ALA A 343 -20.22 -16.41 3.77
CA ALA A 343 -19.57 -15.70 2.66
C ALA A 343 -18.09 -15.43 2.97
N MET A 344 -17.78 -15.00 4.19
CA MET A 344 -16.39 -14.78 4.60
C MET A 344 -15.58 -16.08 4.65
N LYS A 345 -16.21 -17.18 5.06
CA LYS A 345 -15.59 -18.51 5.06
C LYS A 345 -15.26 -18.99 3.65
N GLU A 346 -16.19 -18.77 2.72
CA GLU A 346 -15.97 -19.03 1.30
C GLU A 346 -14.84 -18.15 0.76
N LEU A 347 -14.87 -16.84 1.03
CA LEU A 347 -13.83 -15.90 0.59
C LEU A 347 -12.46 -16.31 1.09
N ARG A 348 -12.31 -16.62 2.38
CA ARG A 348 -11.03 -16.97 3.01
C ARG A 348 -10.41 -18.26 2.45
N ARG A 349 -11.23 -19.14 1.87
CA ARG A 349 -10.75 -20.35 1.17
C ARG A 349 -10.02 -20.01 -0.12
N TYR A 350 -10.45 -18.98 -0.84
CA TYR A 350 -9.87 -18.57 -2.12
C TYR A 350 -8.86 -17.43 -1.95
N LEU A 351 -9.13 -16.48 -1.07
CA LEU A 351 -8.23 -15.40 -0.69
C LEU A 351 -7.68 -15.65 0.70
N SER A 352 -6.38 -15.94 0.79
CA SER A 352 -5.68 -16.13 2.06
C SER A 352 -5.35 -14.79 2.76
N PHE A 353 -6.35 -13.91 2.94
CA PHE A 353 -6.19 -12.63 3.63
C PHE A 353 -5.84 -12.79 5.11
N THR A 354 -4.82 -12.07 5.59
CA THR A 354 -4.29 -12.21 6.96
C THR A 354 -4.68 -11.03 7.86
N GLN A 355 -5.34 -10.02 7.30
CA GLN A 355 -5.76 -8.86 8.07
C GLN A 355 -7.21 -8.46 7.77
N LEU A 356 -7.87 -7.94 8.79
CA LEU A 356 -9.16 -7.25 8.70
C LEU A 356 -8.99 -5.80 9.14
N ARG A 357 -9.64 -4.88 8.42
CA ARG A 357 -9.74 -3.47 8.79
C ARG A 357 -11.21 -3.10 8.98
N PHE A 358 -11.54 -2.64 10.17
CA PHE A 358 -12.87 -2.19 10.55
C PHE A 358 -12.89 -0.67 10.57
N HIS A 359 -13.77 -0.07 9.80
CA HIS A 359 -13.86 1.37 9.68
C HIS A 359 -15.32 1.81 9.78
N CYS A 360 -15.64 2.41 10.90
CA CYS A 360 -16.92 3.03 11.15
C CYS A 360 -16.74 4.52 11.35
N HIS A 361 -17.61 5.33 10.75
CA HIS A 361 -17.57 6.78 10.90
C HIS A 361 -18.98 7.34 11.11
N LYS A 362 -19.10 8.28 12.05
CA LYS A 362 -20.26 9.17 12.15
C LYS A 362 -19.84 10.62 12.07
N LYS A 363 -20.47 11.35 11.16
CA LYS A 363 -20.20 12.76 10.89
C LYS A 363 -20.42 13.63 12.13
N GLN A 364 -21.47 13.35 12.90
CA GLN A 364 -21.76 13.97 14.20
C GLN A 364 -21.49 12.99 15.34
N GLY A 365 -20.29 12.40 15.37
CA GLY A 365 -19.94 11.41 16.37
C GLY A 365 -18.46 11.09 16.37
N ARG A 366 -18.16 9.79 16.38
CA ARG A 366 -16.80 9.27 16.43
C ARG A 366 -16.53 8.36 15.25
N THR A 367 -15.26 8.21 14.96
CA THR A 367 -14.72 7.23 14.02
C THR A 367 -14.08 6.11 14.83
N PHE A 368 -14.54 4.88 14.59
CA PHE A 368 -13.88 3.67 15.02
C PHE A 368 -13.11 3.10 13.84
N HIS A 369 -11.78 3.18 13.85
CA HIS A 369 -10.92 2.72 12.76
C HIS A 369 -9.76 1.88 13.29
N VAL A 370 -9.85 0.57 13.11
CA VAL A 370 -8.85 -0.38 13.61
C VAL A 370 -8.49 -1.44 12.57
N VAL A 371 -7.28 -1.97 12.66
CA VAL A 371 -6.78 -3.10 11.86
C VAL A 371 -6.38 -4.22 12.80
N THR A 372 -6.62 -5.48 12.44
CA THR A 372 -6.12 -6.62 13.21
C THR A 372 -4.59 -6.60 13.31
N ALA A 373 -4.05 -6.87 14.49
CA ALA A 373 -2.61 -6.88 14.71
C ALA A 373 -1.92 -7.99 13.90
N SER A 374 -0.69 -7.79 13.45
CA SER A 374 0.10 -8.80 12.73
C SER A 374 0.72 -9.83 13.68
N ASN A 375 -0.10 -10.42 14.55
CA ASN A 375 0.31 -11.41 15.55
C ASN A 375 -0.75 -12.53 15.67
N SER A 376 -0.49 -13.51 16.53
CA SER A 376 -1.43 -14.63 16.76
C SER A 376 -2.80 -14.18 17.26
N SER A 377 -2.87 -13.11 18.06
CA SER A 377 -4.13 -12.57 18.56
C SER A 377 -4.95 -11.94 17.43
N GLY A 378 -4.32 -11.22 16.50
CA GLY A 378 -4.99 -10.69 15.32
C GLY A 378 -5.42 -11.76 14.33
N GLU A 379 -4.61 -12.82 14.13
CA GLU A 379 -5.03 -13.97 13.32
C GLU A 379 -6.26 -14.66 13.94
N ALA A 380 -6.36 -14.77 15.27
CA ALA A 380 -7.57 -15.31 15.92
C ALA A 380 -8.83 -14.48 15.59
N VAL A 381 -8.70 -13.16 15.48
CA VAL A 381 -9.78 -12.27 14.99
C VAL A 381 -10.13 -12.58 13.54
N VAL A 382 -9.15 -12.73 12.66
CA VAL A 382 -9.36 -13.11 11.26
C VAL A 382 -10.05 -14.46 11.15
N GLN A 383 -9.65 -15.47 11.93
CA GLN A 383 -10.28 -16.79 11.95
C GLN A 383 -11.74 -16.73 12.42
N TYR A 384 -12.02 -15.95 13.46
CA TYR A 384 -13.37 -15.79 14.00
C TYR A 384 -14.32 -15.12 13.00
N PHE A 385 -13.91 -13.99 12.41
CA PHE A 385 -14.73 -13.27 11.44
C PHE A 385 -14.77 -13.91 10.04
N SER A 386 -13.77 -14.73 9.70
CA SER A 386 -13.82 -15.59 8.51
C SER A 386 -14.56 -16.91 8.72
N GLY A 387 -15.10 -17.18 9.92
CA GLY A 387 -15.89 -18.39 10.17
C GLY A 387 -15.07 -19.69 10.13
N GLN A 388 -13.76 -19.60 10.32
CA GLN A 388 -12.89 -20.75 10.52
C GLN A 388 -13.08 -21.33 11.93
N ILE A 389 -13.21 -20.46 12.93
CA ILE A 389 -13.52 -20.79 14.32
C ILE A 389 -14.75 -20.03 14.79
N ASP A 390 -15.45 -20.59 15.78
CA ASP A 390 -16.56 -19.93 16.45
C ASP A 390 -16.18 -19.36 17.82
N GLU A 391 -15.07 -19.80 18.41
CA GLU A 391 -14.55 -19.24 19.66
C GLU A 391 -14.22 -17.74 19.51
N GLN A 392 -14.79 -16.92 20.39
CA GLN A 392 -14.58 -15.47 20.40
C GLN A 392 -13.17 -15.13 20.90
N PRO A 393 -12.34 -14.43 20.09
CA PRO A 393 -10.98 -14.09 20.44
C PRO A 393 -10.94 -12.93 21.45
N ASP A 394 -9.83 -12.84 22.17
CA ASP A 394 -9.57 -11.72 23.07
C ASP A 394 -9.46 -10.41 22.29
N ALA A 395 -9.99 -9.34 22.87
CA ALA A 395 -10.06 -8.03 22.23
C ALA A 395 -8.75 -7.25 22.36
N CYS A 396 -8.19 -7.17 23.57
CA CYS A 396 -6.95 -6.41 23.78
C CYS A 396 -5.75 -7.12 23.15
N GLY A 397 -4.87 -6.36 22.51
CA GLY A 397 -3.68 -6.88 21.84
C GLY A 397 -3.93 -7.57 20.49
N SER A 398 -5.20 -7.68 20.07
CA SER A 398 -5.58 -8.30 18.79
C SER A 398 -5.78 -7.30 17.64
N PHE A 399 -5.72 -5.99 17.92
CA PHE A 399 -5.91 -4.94 16.94
C PHE A 399 -5.02 -3.72 17.23
N VAL A 400 -4.83 -2.91 16.20
CA VAL A 400 -4.10 -1.65 16.19
C VAL A 400 -5.09 -0.54 15.84
N ARG A 401 -5.04 0.57 16.57
CA ARG A 401 -5.80 1.78 16.28
C ARG A 401 -5.13 2.54 15.15
N LEU A 402 -5.92 2.97 14.17
CA LEU A 402 -5.45 3.89 13.14
C LEU A 402 -5.64 5.32 13.65
N THR A 403 -4.78 5.72 14.58
CA THR A 403 -4.85 6.94 15.41
C THR A 403 -5.05 8.24 14.64
N TRP A 404 -4.63 8.29 13.37
CA TRP A 404 -4.88 9.41 12.46
C TRP A 404 -6.37 9.67 12.23
N ASP A 405 -7.17 8.61 12.16
CA ASP A 405 -8.57 8.64 11.75
C ASP A 405 -9.50 8.17 12.89
N ASP A 406 -8.98 7.41 13.87
CA ASP A 406 -9.71 6.87 15.01
C ASP A 406 -9.75 7.83 16.20
N ASN A 407 -10.96 8.20 16.62
CA ASN A 407 -11.20 8.94 17.87
C ASN A 407 -12.21 8.20 18.78
N SER A 408 -12.32 6.89 18.59
CA SER A 408 -13.30 6.07 19.28
C SER A 408 -12.97 5.88 20.76
N LYS A 409 -14.00 5.82 21.62
CA LYS A 409 -13.82 5.34 23.01
C LYS A 409 -13.91 3.83 23.11
N LEU A 410 -14.58 3.16 22.18
CA LEU A 410 -14.61 1.69 22.12
C LEU A 410 -13.20 1.10 22.10
N ALA A 411 -12.31 1.64 21.26
CA ALA A 411 -10.95 1.13 21.13
C ALA A 411 -10.12 1.23 22.43
N ASP A 412 -10.42 2.20 23.31
CA ASP A 412 -9.75 2.38 24.61
C ASP A 412 -10.17 1.38 25.69
N ILE A 413 -11.28 0.66 25.49
CA ILE A 413 -11.92 -0.15 26.53
C ILE A 413 -12.08 -1.61 26.10
N CYS A 414 -11.12 -2.15 25.35
CA CYS A 414 -11.13 -3.52 24.84
C CYS A 414 -11.38 -4.60 25.92
N LYS A 415 -10.96 -4.37 27.17
CA LYS A 415 -11.18 -5.29 28.30
C LYS A 415 -12.66 -5.47 28.66
N ASP A 416 -13.48 -4.49 28.30
CA ASP A 416 -14.91 -4.46 28.60
C ASP A 416 -15.76 -4.98 27.42
N TRP A 417 -15.12 -5.48 26.36
CA TRP A 417 -15.83 -5.89 25.17
C TRP A 417 -16.55 -7.23 25.34
N GLY A 418 -17.62 -7.37 24.59
CA GLY A 418 -18.23 -8.61 24.21
C GLY A 418 -19.21 -9.20 25.21
N ARG A 419 -19.76 -10.33 24.78
CA ARG A 419 -20.61 -11.20 25.57
C ARG A 419 -20.35 -12.65 25.18
N VAL A 420 -20.10 -13.51 26.17
CA VAL A 420 -19.91 -14.96 26.00
C VAL A 420 -20.80 -15.69 26.99
N SER A 421 -21.55 -16.69 26.53
CA SER A 421 -22.39 -17.55 27.39
C SER A 421 -23.34 -16.80 28.34
N GLY A 422 -23.82 -15.62 27.94
CA GLY A 422 -24.71 -14.78 28.74
C GLY A 422 -24.00 -13.71 29.57
N GLU A 423 -22.71 -13.87 29.84
CA GLU A 423 -21.88 -12.93 30.60
C GLU A 423 -21.35 -11.79 29.72
N TYR A 424 -21.28 -10.60 30.30
CA TYR A 424 -20.86 -9.36 29.63
C TYR A 424 -19.51 -8.88 30.16
N LEU A 425 -18.86 -7.95 29.46
CA LEU A 425 -17.58 -7.34 29.88
C LEU A 425 -16.46 -8.40 30.01
N VAL A 426 -16.40 -9.26 29.00
CA VAL A 426 -15.57 -10.47 28.99
C VAL A 426 -14.24 -10.27 28.25
N GLY A 427 -13.97 -9.07 27.75
CA GLY A 427 -12.75 -8.73 27.02
C GLY A 427 -12.61 -9.44 25.67
N LYS A 428 -13.73 -9.81 25.03
CA LYS A 428 -13.73 -10.59 23.77
C LYS A 428 -14.47 -9.88 22.65
N TRP A 429 -14.12 -10.22 21.41
CA TRP A 429 -14.84 -9.74 20.23
C TRP A 429 -16.24 -10.33 20.14
N GLY A 430 -17.19 -9.57 19.61
CA GLY A 430 -18.54 -10.07 19.33
C GLY A 430 -19.48 -10.18 20.53
N HIS A 431 -20.77 -10.34 20.23
CA HIS A 431 -21.85 -10.57 21.21
C HIS A 431 -22.48 -11.98 21.06
N GLY A 432 -21.78 -12.91 20.40
CA GLY A 432 -22.18 -14.31 20.20
C GLY A 432 -21.80 -14.87 18.83
N GLU A 433 -21.97 -16.18 18.65
CA GLU A 433 -21.48 -16.96 17.50
C GLU A 433 -22.54 -17.14 16.40
N ASP A 434 -22.88 -16.07 15.67
CA ASP A 434 -23.93 -16.13 14.63
C ASP A 434 -23.40 -15.76 13.23
N GLN A 435 -24.22 -15.98 12.20
CA GLN A 435 -23.97 -15.66 10.79
C GLN A 435 -23.73 -14.18 10.54
N ASN A 436 -24.28 -13.30 11.39
CA ASN A 436 -24.26 -11.85 11.25
C ASN A 436 -23.11 -11.15 12.00
N ARG A 437 -22.16 -11.89 12.58
CA ARG A 437 -21.13 -11.37 13.49
C ARG A 437 -20.33 -10.17 12.94
N LEU A 438 -20.17 -10.03 11.63
CA LEU A 438 -19.45 -8.91 11.00
C LEU A 438 -20.17 -7.55 11.11
N TYR A 439 -21.48 -7.54 11.31
CA TYR A 439 -22.28 -6.30 11.31
C TYR A 439 -23.26 -6.21 12.49
N TRP A 440 -23.57 -7.32 13.14
CA TRP A 440 -24.39 -7.37 14.33
C TRP A 440 -23.51 -7.51 15.57
N TYR A 441 -23.17 -6.39 16.19
CA TYR A 441 -22.33 -6.34 17.38
C TYR A 441 -20.94 -6.99 17.22
N PRO A 442 -20.16 -6.67 16.17
CA PRO A 442 -18.77 -7.13 16.06
C PRO A 442 -17.92 -6.64 17.24
N VAL A 443 -18.22 -5.43 17.71
CA VAL A 443 -17.61 -4.80 18.89
C VAL A 443 -18.73 -4.28 19.78
N PHE A 444 -18.70 -4.64 21.06
CA PHE A 444 -19.84 -4.41 21.93
C PHE A 444 -19.43 -4.11 23.37
N LYS A 445 -19.86 -2.97 23.92
CA LYS A 445 -19.89 -2.73 25.36
C LYS A 445 -21.33 -2.50 25.82
N ARG A 446 -21.79 -3.33 26.76
CA ARG A 446 -23.17 -3.29 27.24
C ARG A 446 -23.57 -1.90 27.73
N ASN A 447 -24.74 -1.43 27.28
CA ASN A 447 -25.37 -0.15 27.66
C ASN A 447 -24.52 1.11 27.39
N MET A 448 -23.46 1.02 26.58
CA MET A 448 -22.59 2.16 26.30
C MET A 448 -22.37 2.35 24.81
N TYR A 449 -21.25 1.84 24.29
CA TYR A 449 -20.78 2.06 22.94
C TYR A 449 -20.70 0.72 22.24
N HIS A 450 -21.16 0.64 21.01
CA HIS A 450 -21.08 -0.58 20.23
C HIS A 450 -21.12 -0.26 18.74
N LEU A 451 -20.77 -1.26 17.95
CA LEU A 451 -21.02 -1.28 16.52
C LEU A 451 -22.25 -2.12 16.25
N ARG A 452 -23.25 -1.59 15.55
CA ARG A 452 -24.43 -2.36 15.15
C ARG A 452 -25.04 -1.80 13.88
N VAL A 453 -25.17 -2.66 12.87
CA VAL A 453 -26.04 -2.44 11.72
C VAL A 453 -27.33 -3.23 11.96
N GLN A 454 -28.43 -2.52 12.22
CA GLN A 454 -29.75 -3.09 12.43
C GLN A 454 -30.60 -2.95 11.16
N LEU A 455 -31.19 -4.06 10.75
CA LEU A 455 -32.08 -4.16 9.61
C LEU A 455 -33.52 -4.39 10.10
N HIS A 456 -34.52 -3.79 9.43
CA HIS A 456 -35.94 -3.85 9.82
C HIS A 456 -36.65 -5.15 9.36
N ASN A 457 -36.18 -5.75 8.25
CA ASN A 457 -36.45 -7.06 7.61
C ASN A 457 -35.33 -7.30 6.55
N VAL A 458 -35.32 -8.38 5.74
CA VAL A 458 -34.22 -8.78 4.82
C VAL A 458 -33.79 -7.66 3.85
N ASP A 459 -33.02 -6.68 4.32
CA ASP A 459 -32.26 -5.65 3.60
C ASP A 459 -32.62 -4.16 3.88
N ASP A 460 -33.64 -3.82 4.67
CA ASP A 460 -33.94 -2.39 4.96
C ASP A 460 -33.14 -1.87 6.17
N LEU A 461 -32.23 -0.93 5.96
CA LEU A 461 -31.40 -0.32 7.02
C LEU A 461 -32.24 0.51 7.99
N LYS A 462 -32.42 0.00 9.21
CA LYS A 462 -33.16 0.67 10.28
C LYS A 462 -32.27 1.66 11.04
N LYS A 463 -31.10 1.18 11.43
CA LYS A 463 -30.24 1.89 12.36
C LYS A 463 -28.79 1.44 12.20
N MET A 464 -27.89 2.40 12.25
CA MET A 464 -26.47 2.14 12.34
C MET A 464 -25.91 2.87 13.57
N GLU A 465 -25.22 2.11 14.41
CA GLU A 465 -24.54 2.56 15.61
C GLU A 465 -23.05 2.28 15.47
N CYS A 466 -22.26 3.26 15.88
CA CYS A 466 -20.86 3.41 15.52
C CYS A 466 -20.09 4.08 16.64
N ASP A 467 -19.55 3.27 17.54
CA ASP A 467 -18.99 3.76 18.81
C ASP A 467 -19.96 4.75 19.47
N ASP A 468 -21.23 4.38 19.56
CA ASP A 468 -22.27 5.15 20.21
C ASP A 468 -23.32 4.21 20.83
N GLY A 469 -24.24 4.83 21.59
CA GLY A 469 -25.28 4.11 22.32
C GLY A 469 -26.61 4.07 21.60
N SER A 470 -27.62 3.51 22.27
CA SER A 470 -28.98 3.34 21.73
C SER A 470 -29.79 4.62 21.51
N GLY A 471 -29.16 5.81 21.47
CA GLY A 471 -29.80 7.11 21.23
C GLY A 471 -30.40 7.26 19.83
N HIS A 472 -31.10 8.37 19.58
CA HIS A 472 -31.68 8.67 18.26
C HIS A 472 -30.59 8.75 17.20
N ASN A 473 -30.84 8.17 16.01
CA ASN A 473 -29.97 8.38 14.87
C ASN A 473 -30.06 9.86 14.49
N VAL A 474 -28.92 10.52 14.38
CA VAL A 474 -28.85 11.75 13.61
C VAL A 474 -28.79 11.28 12.15
N ASP A 475 -29.79 11.63 11.34
CA ASP A 475 -29.81 11.34 9.90
C ASP A 475 -28.76 12.19 9.17
N THR A 476 -27.48 11.88 9.37
CA THR A 476 -26.38 12.57 8.72
C THR A 476 -25.90 11.78 7.50
N ASN A 477 -26.13 12.34 6.32
CA ASN A 477 -25.47 11.87 5.10
C ASN A 477 -23.94 11.87 5.31
N GLY A 478 -23.33 10.69 5.08
CA GLY A 478 -21.88 10.49 5.20
C GLY A 478 -21.47 9.55 6.35
N ASP A 479 -22.40 9.10 7.18
CA ASP A 479 -22.12 8.06 8.17
C ASP A 479 -21.95 6.69 7.47
N PHE A 480 -20.96 5.88 7.87
CA PHE A 480 -20.75 4.57 7.26
C PHE A 480 -20.17 3.50 8.20
N TRP A 481 -20.38 2.24 7.82
CA TRP A 481 -19.68 1.06 8.32
C TRP A 481 -19.07 0.29 7.15
N ARG A 482 -17.75 0.12 7.19
CA ARG A 482 -16.97 -0.57 6.17
C ARG A 482 -16.03 -1.58 6.79
N VAL A 483 -15.91 -2.74 6.14
CA VAL A 483 -14.94 -3.78 6.51
C VAL A 483 -14.11 -4.13 5.30
N PHE A 484 -12.80 -4.24 5.48
CA PHE A 484 -11.86 -4.62 4.43
C PHE A 484 -11.05 -5.85 4.84
N VAL A 485 -10.59 -6.61 3.85
CA VAL A 485 -9.64 -7.72 4.01
C VAL A 485 -8.38 -7.46 3.21
N ARG A 486 -7.24 -8.00 3.67
CA ARG A 486 -5.97 -7.97 2.93
C ARG A 486 -5.17 -9.24 3.11
#